data_AF-D9S7W1-F1
#
_entry.id   AF-D9S7W1-F1
#
_cell.length_a   1.000
_cell.length_b   1.000
_cell.length_c   1.000
_cell.angle_alpha   90.00
_cell.angle_beta   90.00
_cell.angle_gamma   90.00
#
_symmetry.space_group_name_H-M   'P 1'
#
loop_
_entity.id
_entity.type
_entity.pdbx_description
1 polymer ?
#
loop_
_entity_poly.entity_id
_entity_poly.type
_entity_poly.pdbx_seq_one_letter_code
_entity_poly.pdbx_strand_id
1 'polypeptide(L)'
;MPKGPDFYSYFREHQELLGSDGVHPNSEGGGQAMHHLWAEALAPLYAAGNSSNTGGSKQDSTTNVRKVARWAKDAVPQVRVQGKVIDISNIAPANRGVTEVSLVSAIGTVVEKIHTTSNTVRFSTGVHAGHYLVVVRNAGHYGVANVVVK
;
A
#
# COMPACT_ATOMS: atom_id res chain seq x y z
N MET A 1 -12.82 11.43 -12.52
CA MET A 1 -12.01 10.20 -12.70
C MET A 1 -11.25 10.31 -14.01
N PRO A 2 -10.03 9.76 -14.14
CA PRO A 2 -9.34 9.66 -15.42
C PRO A 2 -10.18 8.84 -16.40
N LYS A 3 -10.02 9.13 -17.70
CA LYS A 3 -10.64 8.33 -18.76
C LYS A 3 -10.00 6.95 -18.77
N GLY A 4 -10.81 5.90 -18.96
CA GLY A 4 -10.30 4.54 -19.14
C GLY A 4 -9.48 4.39 -20.44
N PRO A 5 -8.73 3.29 -20.59
CA PRO A 5 -7.93 3.04 -21.78
C PRO A 5 -8.79 2.82 -23.03
N ASP A 6 -8.27 3.25 -24.18
CA ASP A 6 -8.89 2.98 -25.48
C ASP A 6 -8.40 1.64 -26.04
N PHE A 7 -9.06 0.57 -25.65
CA PHE A 7 -8.73 -0.77 -26.14
C PHE A 7 -8.96 -0.93 -27.63
N TYR A 8 -9.95 -0.24 -28.20
CA TYR A 8 -10.32 -0.46 -29.58
C TYR A 8 -9.23 0.03 -30.53
N SER A 9 -8.74 1.26 -30.33
CA SER A 9 -7.63 1.79 -31.13
C SER A 9 -6.36 0.96 -30.94
N TYR A 10 -6.04 0.57 -29.70
CA TYR A 10 -4.86 -0.23 -29.39
C TYR A 10 -4.89 -1.61 -30.05
N PHE A 11 -5.94 -2.41 -29.86
CA PHE A 11 -6.02 -3.76 -30.43
C PHE A 11 -6.28 -3.78 -31.95
N ARG A 12 -6.72 -2.65 -32.52
CA ARG A 12 -6.72 -2.48 -33.98
C ARG A 12 -5.30 -2.40 -34.54
N GLU A 13 -4.39 -1.73 -33.83
CA GLU A 13 -2.97 -1.63 -34.21
C GLU A 13 -2.15 -2.85 -33.78
N HIS A 14 -2.60 -3.55 -32.74
CA HIS A 14 -1.95 -4.72 -32.15
C HIS A 14 -2.79 -6.00 -32.31
N GLN A 15 -3.11 -6.37 -33.55
CA GLN A 15 -3.92 -7.55 -33.85
C GLN A 15 -3.24 -8.85 -33.40
N GLU A 16 -1.91 -8.87 -33.34
CA GLU A 16 -1.10 -9.99 -32.82
C GLU A 16 -1.36 -10.31 -31.35
N LEU A 17 -2.01 -9.40 -30.62
CA LEU A 17 -2.40 -9.58 -29.22
C LEU A 17 -3.85 -10.10 -29.06
N LEU A 18 -4.56 -10.30 -30.16
CA LEU A 18 -5.90 -10.89 -30.18
C LEU A 18 -5.83 -12.40 -30.44
N GLY A 19 -6.84 -13.11 -29.94
CA GLY A 19 -7.07 -14.51 -30.24
C GLY A 19 -7.54 -14.70 -31.68
N SER A 20 -7.73 -15.97 -32.06
CA SER A 20 -8.21 -16.32 -33.40
C SER A 20 -9.60 -15.76 -33.74
N ASP A 21 -10.37 -15.33 -32.74
CA ASP A 21 -11.67 -14.68 -32.91
C ASP A 21 -11.57 -13.19 -33.27
N GLY A 22 -10.37 -12.59 -33.20
CA GLY A 22 -10.14 -11.18 -33.52
C GLY A 22 -10.85 -10.20 -32.58
N VAL A 23 -11.33 -10.66 -31.42
CA VAL A 23 -12.09 -9.84 -30.47
C VAL A 23 -11.55 -9.97 -29.05
N HIS A 24 -11.18 -11.17 -28.61
CA HIS A 24 -10.64 -11.38 -27.28
C HIS A 24 -9.12 -11.30 -27.27
N PRO A 25 -8.50 -10.80 -26.18
CA PRO A 25 -7.05 -10.86 -26.03
C PRO A 25 -6.57 -12.30 -25.99
N ASN A 26 -5.44 -12.60 -26.63
CA ASN A 26 -4.85 -13.93 -26.59
C ASN A 26 -4.14 -14.22 -25.24
N SER A 27 -3.82 -15.50 -25.05
CA SER A 27 -3.09 -15.98 -23.87
C SER A 27 -1.60 -15.60 -23.86
N GLU A 28 -1.05 -15.19 -25.01
CA GLU A 28 0.38 -14.95 -25.18
C GLU A 28 0.82 -13.53 -24.78
N GLY A 29 -0.12 -12.59 -24.65
CA GLY A 29 0.20 -11.22 -24.24
C GLY A 29 -0.97 -10.26 -24.18
N GLY A 30 -2.11 -10.57 -24.82
CA GLY A 30 -3.26 -9.67 -24.87
C GLY A 30 -3.78 -9.24 -23.50
N GLY A 31 -3.90 -10.18 -22.56
CA GLY A 31 -4.30 -9.86 -21.18
C GLY A 31 -3.30 -8.94 -20.46
N GLN A 32 -2.01 -9.14 -20.69
CA GLN A 32 -0.96 -8.29 -20.10
C GLN A 32 -1.02 -6.86 -20.65
N ALA A 33 -1.25 -6.71 -21.95
CA ALA A 33 -1.43 -5.41 -22.57
C ALA A 33 -2.64 -4.65 -22.01
N MET A 34 -3.76 -5.34 -21.75
CA MET A 34 -4.90 -4.73 -21.07
C MET A 34 -4.55 -4.20 -19.67
N HIS A 35 -3.83 -4.98 -18.87
CA HIS A 35 -3.39 -4.55 -17.54
C HIS A 35 -2.45 -3.35 -17.60
N HIS A 36 -1.53 -3.33 -18.57
CA HIS A 36 -0.61 -2.22 -18.79
C HIS A 36 -1.35 -0.92 -19.12
N LEU A 37 -2.28 -0.96 -20.09
CA LEU A 37 -3.09 0.21 -20.48
C LEU A 37 -3.94 0.75 -19.32
N TRP A 38 -4.48 -0.13 -18.48
CA TRP A 38 -5.16 0.29 -17.25
C TRP A 38 -4.22 0.96 -16.26
N ALA A 39 -3.02 0.42 -16.07
CA ALA A 39 -2.02 1.02 -15.19
C ALA A 39 -1.63 2.42 -15.66
N GLU A 40 -1.42 2.62 -16.96
CA GLU A 40 -1.13 3.93 -17.55
C GLU A 40 -2.29 4.92 -17.38
N ALA A 41 -3.52 4.50 -17.67
CA ALA A 41 -4.70 5.35 -17.53
C ALA A 41 -4.92 5.80 -16.07
N LEU A 42 -4.57 4.95 -15.10
CA LEU A 42 -4.71 5.24 -13.68
C LEU A 42 -3.49 5.94 -13.07
N ALA A 43 -2.32 5.90 -13.70
CA ALA A 43 -1.07 6.46 -13.20
C ALA A 43 -1.20 7.92 -12.69
N PRO A 44 -1.94 8.83 -13.37
CA PRO A 44 -2.10 10.21 -12.89
C PRO A 44 -2.74 10.32 -11.49
N LEU A 45 -3.61 9.37 -11.11
CA LEU A 45 -4.22 9.36 -9.76
C LEU A 45 -3.18 9.12 -8.66
N TYR A 46 -2.12 8.38 -8.98
CA TYR A 46 -1.07 8.03 -8.05
C TYR A 46 0.13 8.99 -8.12
N ALA A 47 0.30 9.70 -9.25
CA ALA A 47 1.35 10.72 -9.43
C ALA A 47 1.17 11.95 -8.52
N ALA A 48 -0.08 12.31 -8.18
CA ALA A 48 -0.39 13.46 -7.32
C ALA A 48 0.08 13.30 -5.85
N GLY A 49 0.54 12.11 -5.46
CA GLY A 49 1.14 11.87 -4.14
C GLY A 49 2.56 12.45 -3.96
N ASN A 50 3.18 12.96 -5.02
CA ASN A 50 4.58 13.44 -5.00
C ASN A 50 4.74 14.98 -4.99
N SER A 51 3.66 15.75 -5.00
CA SER A 51 3.73 17.23 -5.07
C SER A 51 3.48 17.93 -3.73
N SER A 52 4.02 17.37 -2.64
CA SER A 52 4.25 18.09 -1.39
C SER A 52 5.42 17.49 -0.62
N ASN A 53 6.61 17.48 -1.22
CA ASN A 53 7.86 17.42 -0.45
C ASN A 53 8.91 18.30 -1.15
N THR A 54 8.80 19.58 -0.87
CA THR A 54 9.91 20.53 -0.99
C THR A 54 11.05 20.03 -0.09
N GLY A 55 12.24 19.86 -0.66
CA GLY A 55 13.49 19.85 0.09
C GLY A 55 13.98 18.48 0.55
N GLY A 56 15.16 18.11 0.04
CA GLY A 56 15.92 17.00 0.55
C GLY A 56 16.24 17.15 2.04
N SER A 57 15.96 16.11 2.80
CA SER A 57 16.76 15.70 3.95
C SER A 57 16.51 14.20 4.15
N LYS A 58 17.43 13.50 4.81
CA LYS A 58 17.24 12.12 5.25
C LYS A 58 16.06 12.08 6.23
N GLN A 59 14.84 12.04 5.71
CA GLN A 59 13.63 12.15 6.50
C GLN A 59 13.17 10.76 6.89
N ASP A 60 13.56 10.41 8.11
CA ASP A 60 12.95 9.40 8.97
C ASP A 60 11.42 9.61 8.90
N SER A 61 10.74 8.85 8.05
CA SER A 61 9.36 9.16 7.62
C SER A 61 8.41 8.72 8.71
N THR A 62 8.19 9.61 9.68
CA THR A 62 7.21 9.41 10.74
C THR A 62 5.83 9.76 10.19
N THR A 63 4.96 8.76 10.04
CA THR A 63 3.59 8.95 9.57
C THR A 63 2.62 8.56 10.67
N ASN A 64 1.74 9.51 11.02
CA ASN A 64 0.62 9.26 11.92
C ASN A 64 -0.39 8.32 11.25
N VAL A 65 -0.79 7.28 11.96
CA VAL A 65 -1.86 6.37 11.54
C VAL A 65 -3.17 7.17 11.39
N ARG A 66 -3.77 7.16 10.19
CA ARG A 66 -5.08 7.81 9.95
C ARG A 66 -6.14 7.05 10.74
N LYS A 67 -6.91 7.78 11.55
CA LYS A 67 -7.99 7.23 12.38
C LYS A 67 -9.11 6.72 11.49
N VAL A 68 -9.42 5.44 11.58
CA VAL A 68 -10.61 4.83 10.99
C VAL A 68 -11.54 4.20 12.06
N ALA A 69 -11.06 4.04 13.29
CA ALA A 69 -11.90 3.80 14.48
C ALA A 69 -11.35 4.53 15.72
N ARG A 70 -12.17 4.57 16.79
CA ARG A 70 -12.02 5.37 18.01
C ARG A 70 -10.73 5.07 18.81
N TRP A 71 -9.58 5.58 18.39
CA TRP A 71 -8.43 5.74 19.28
C TRP A 71 -8.58 7.04 20.06
N ALA A 72 -8.38 6.98 21.39
CA ALA A 72 -8.23 8.18 22.21
C ALA A 72 -7.13 9.08 21.61
N LYS A 73 -7.26 10.41 21.75
CA LYS A 73 -6.33 11.38 21.10
C LYS A 73 -4.85 11.06 21.37
N ASP A 74 -4.54 10.60 22.57
CA ASP A 74 -3.16 10.35 23.00
C ASP A 74 -2.71 8.89 22.83
N ALA A 75 -3.59 8.01 22.35
CA ALA A 75 -3.31 6.59 22.18
C ALA A 75 -3.07 6.18 20.71
N VAL A 76 -3.01 7.13 19.76
CA VAL A 76 -2.88 6.81 18.34
C VAL A 76 -1.50 6.20 18.04
N PRO A 77 -1.43 5.03 17.37
CA PRO A 77 -0.15 4.43 17.04
C PRO A 77 0.64 5.33 16.11
N GLN A 78 1.95 5.37 16.35
CA GLN A 78 2.91 6.13 15.58
C GLN A 78 3.77 5.14 14.80
N VAL A 79 3.94 5.38 13.49
CA VAL A 79 4.74 4.51 12.63
C VAL A 79 5.93 5.31 12.10
N ARG A 80 7.14 4.77 12.25
CA ARG A 80 8.38 5.32 11.74
C ARG A 80 9.05 4.26 10.86
N VAL A 81 9.65 4.70 9.76
CA VAL A 81 10.28 3.81 8.79
C VAL A 81 11.70 4.27 8.50
N GLN A 82 12.64 3.36 8.69
CA GLN A 82 14.07 3.54 8.49
C GLN A 82 14.61 2.47 7.53
N GLY A 83 14.56 2.77 6.23
CA GLY A 83 14.87 1.78 5.19
C GLY A 83 13.88 0.63 5.23
N LYS A 84 14.37 -0.56 5.59
CA LYS A 84 13.56 -1.78 5.79
C LYS A 84 13.11 -2.00 7.24
N VAL A 85 13.46 -1.12 8.16
CA VAL A 85 13.03 -1.23 9.56
C VAL A 85 11.77 -0.42 9.79
N ILE A 86 10.76 -1.04 10.39
CA ILE A 86 9.50 -0.40 10.77
C ILE A 86 9.42 -0.42 12.30
N ASP A 87 9.33 0.77 12.89
CA ASP A 87 9.10 1.00 14.30
C ASP A 87 7.67 1.51 14.49
N ILE A 88 6.91 0.84 15.35
CA ILE A 88 5.55 1.23 15.72
C ILE A 88 5.53 1.42 17.23
N SER A 89 4.99 2.54 17.68
CA SER A 89 4.79 2.85 19.10
C SER A 89 3.35 3.26 19.37
N ASN A 90 2.98 3.29 20.65
CA ASN A 90 1.63 3.65 21.09
C ASN A 90 0.55 2.68 20.54
N ILE A 91 0.87 1.39 20.51
CA ILE A 91 0.09 0.32 19.86
C ILE A 91 -1.16 -0.08 20.67
N ALA A 92 -1.23 0.25 21.96
CA ALA A 92 -2.41 0.24 22.84
C ALA A 92 -1.95 0.23 24.30
N PRO A 93 -2.77 0.70 25.26
CA PRO A 93 -2.43 0.60 26.69
C PRO A 93 -2.40 -0.86 27.12
N ALA A 94 -1.39 -1.21 27.94
CA ALA A 94 -0.94 -2.56 28.33
C ALA A 94 -2.01 -3.57 28.82
N ASN A 95 -3.26 -3.15 29.00
CA ASN A 95 -4.33 -3.94 29.62
C ASN A 95 -5.40 -4.43 28.62
N ARG A 96 -5.20 -4.30 27.30
CA ARG A 96 -6.22 -4.66 26.28
C ARG A 96 -5.88 -5.88 25.40
N GLY A 97 -5.07 -6.81 25.91
CA GLY A 97 -4.79 -8.08 25.22
C GLY A 97 -3.82 -7.96 24.04
N VAL A 98 -3.85 -8.96 23.15
CA VAL A 98 -2.90 -9.08 22.03
C VAL A 98 -3.29 -8.12 20.89
N THR A 99 -2.33 -7.31 20.45
CA THR A 99 -2.43 -6.48 19.25
C THR A 99 -1.83 -7.19 18.05
N GLU A 100 -2.57 -7.21 16.94
CA GLU A 100 -2.08 -7.62 15.63
C GLU A 100 -1.55 -6.39 14.87
N VAL A 101 -0.33 -6.50 14.36
CA VAL A 101 0.27 -5.57 13.40
C VAL A 101 0.44 -6.33 12.09
N SER A 102 -0.11 -5.80 11.00
CA SER A 102 0.05 -6.37 9.66
C SER A 102 0.65 -5.34 8.71
N LEU A 103 1.61 -5.78 7.89
CA LEU A 103 2.07 -5.04 6.72
C LEU A 103 1.31 -5.58 5.51
N VAL A 104 0.69 -4.69 4.74
CA VAL A 104 -0.18 -5.03 3.62
C VAL A 104 0.32 -4.33 2.37
N SER A 105 0.46 -5.08 1.28
CA SER A 105 0.82 -4.54 -0.04
C SER A 105 -0.28 -3.63 -0.60
N ALA A 106 0.06 -2.82 -1.62
CA ALA A 106 -0.90 -1.96 -2.30
C ALA A 106 -2.09 -2.72 -2.94
N ILE A 107 -1.93 -4.03 -3.21
CA ILE A 107 -2.99 -4.90 -3.74
C ILE A 107 -3.82 -5.60 -2.65
N GLY A 108 -3.59 -5.28 -1.38
CA GLY A 108 -4.35 -5.81 -0.24
C GLY A 108 -3.86 -7.13 0.35
N THR A 109 -2.76 -7.70 -0.18
CA THR A 109 -2.16 -8.92 0.39
C THR A 109 -1.37 -8.61 1.64
N VAL A 110 -1.60 -9.34 2.73
CA VAL A 110 -0.79 -9.29 3.96
C VAL A 110 0.56 -9.94 3.67
N VAL A 111 1.63 -9.17 3.76
CA VAL A 111 3.01 -9.63 3.51
C VAL A 111 3.75 -10.00 4.78
N GLU A 112 3.44 -9.33 5.90
CA GLU A 112 3.99 -9.65 7.21
C GLU A 112 2.93 -9.45 8.29
N LYS A 113 2.99 -10.26 9.35
CA LYS A 113 2.06 -10.20 10.48
C LYS A 113 2.79 -10.48 11.79
N ILE A 114 2.52 -9.66 12.79
CA ILE A 114 3.14 -9.71 14.12
C ILE A 114 2.03 -9.61 15.17
N HIS A 115 2.10 -10.46 16.19
CA HIS A 115 1.26 -10.36 17.37
C HIS A 115 2.11 -9.88 18.54
N THR A 116 1.63 -8.88 19.27
CA THR A 116 2.36 -8.29 20.40
C THR A 116 1.42 -8.00 21.57
N THR A 117 1.94 -8.06 22.78
CA THR A 117 1.33 -7.46 23.97
C THR A 117 2.06 -6.20 24.42
N SER A 118 3.17 -5.86 23.75
CA SER A 118 3.95 -4.66 24.03
C SER A 118 3.32 -3.43 23.40
N ASN A 119 3.58 -2.27 24.00
CA ASN A 119 3.17 -0.97 23.46
C ASN A 119 4.03 -0.53 22.25
N THR A 120 5.09 -1.27 21.95
CA THR A 120 5.99 -1.01 20.82
C THR A 120 6.30 -2.29 20.04
N VAL A 121 6.47 -2.16 18.73
CA VAL A 121 6.90 -3.23 17.83
C VAL A 121 7.94 -2.66 16.89
N ARG A 122 9.08 -3.34 16.79
CA ARG A 122 10.15 -3.06 15.85
C ARG A 122 10.44 -4.32 15.05
N PHE A 123 10.45 -4.22 13.72
CA PHE A 123 10.80 -5.35 12.86
C PHE A 123 11.49 -4.86 11.59
N SER A 124 12.31 -5.73 11.01
CA SER A 124 12.90 -5.54 9.69
C SER A 124 12.11 -6.35 8.68
N THR A 125 11.64 -5.70 7.62
CA THR A 125 10.84 -6.36 6.58
C THR A 125 11.72 -6.89 5.44
N GLY A 126 11.32 -8.04 4.89
CA GLY A 126 11.95 -8.66 3.71
C GLY A 126 11.42 -8.12 2.37
N VAL A 127 10.42 -7.25 2.38
CA VAL A 127 9.74 -6.81 1.15
C VAL A 127 10.61 -5.91 0.26
N HIS A 128 10.18 -5.77 -0.99
CA HIS A 128 10.76 -4.83 -1.94
C HIS A 128 10.44 -3.37 -1.56
N ALA A 129 11.24 -2.43 -2.06
CA ALA A 129 10.95 -1.02 -1.89
C ALA A 129 9.61 -0.67 -2.54
N GLY A 130 8.78 0.11 -1.85
CA GLY A 130 7.43 0.43 -2.32
C GLY A 130 6.49 0.97 -1.26
N HIS A 131 5.23 1.16 -1.66
CA HIS A 131 4.15 1.63 -0.80
C HIS A 131 3.41 0.47 -0.15
N TYR A 132 3.24 0.56 1.16
CA TYR A 132 2.54 -0.43 1.96
C TYR A 132 1.58 0.24 2.94
N LEU A 133 0.66 -0.55 3.47
CA LEU A 133 -0.20 -0.16 4.58
C LEU A 133 0.27 -0.91 5.83
N VAL A 134 0.51 -0.17 6.91
CA VAL A 134 0.61 -0.74 8.25
C VAL A 134 -0.76 -0.70 8.88
N VAL A 135 -1.27 -1.87 9.27
CA VAL A 135 -2.57 -2.04 9.91
C VAL A 135 -2.34 -2.52 11.34
N VAL A 136 -2.81 -1.75 12.31
CA VAL A 136 -2.76 -2.09 13.75
C VAL A 136 -4.17 -2.43 14.21
N ARG A 137 -4.38 -3.58 14.86
CA ARG A 137 -5.68 -4.05 15.35
C ARG A 137 -5.59 -4.54 16.80
N ASN A 138 -6.42 -4.00 17.68
CA ASN A 138 -6.52 -4.41 19.07
C ASN A 138 -7.97 -4.31 19.55
N ALA A 139 -8.59 -5.43 19.95
CA ALA A 139 -9.90 -5.48 20.63
C ALA A 139 -10.98 -4.49 20.08
N GLY A 140 -11.21 -4.51 18.76
CA GLY A 140 -12.20 -3.64 18.09
C GLY A 140 -11.70 -2.24 17.69
N HIS A 141 -10.50 -1.87 18.10
CA HIS A 141 -9.77 -0.70 17.61
C HIS A 141 -8.90 -1.11 16.43
N TYR A 142 -8.90 -0.30 15.38
CA TYR A 142 -7.99 -0.47 14.27
C TYR A 142 -7.47 0.88 13.76
N GLY A 143 -6.26 0.87 13.22
CA GLY A 143 -5.61 2.04 12.64
C GLY A 143 -4.83 1.64 11.40
N VAL A 144 -4.80 2.52 10.40
CA VAL A 144 -4.06 2.30 9.15
C VAL A 144 -3.11 3.49 8.86
N ALA A 145 -1.85 3.20 8.56
CA ALA A 145 -0.88 4.16 8.04
C ALA A 145 -0.37 3.73 6.68
N ASN A 146 -0.21 4.68 5.76
CA ASN A 146 0.60 4.48 4.57
C ASN A 146 2.07 4.62 4.94
N VAL A 147 2.91 3.70 4.47
CA VAL A 147 4.35 3.71 4.66
C VAL A 147 5.07 3.50 3.34
N VAL A 148 6.27 4.06 3.22
CA VAL A 148 7.16 3.85 2.08
C VAL A 148 8.41 3.12 2.59
N VAL A 149 8.56 1.86 2.17
CA VAL A 149 9.75 1.06 2.45
C VAL A 149 10.79 1.37 1.37
N LYS A 150 12.05 1.62 1.78
CA LYS A 150 13.17 1.93 0.88
C LYS A 150 14.22 0.84 0.92
#